data_AF-A0A956D4I6-F1
#
_entry.id   AF-A0A956D4I6-F1
#
_cell.length_a   1.000
_cell.length_b   1.000
_cell.length_c   1.000
_cell.angle_alpha   90.00
_cell.angle_beta   90.00
_cell.angle_gamma   90.00
#
_symmetry.space_group_name_H-M   'P 1'
#
loop_
_entity.id
_entity.type
_entity.pdbx_description
1 polymer ?
#
loop_
_entity_poly.entity_id
_entity_poly.type
_entity_poly.pdbx_seq_one_letter_code
_entity_poly.pdbx_strand_id
1 'polypeptide(L)'
;VSNHYPMTFGHEWGWALLAGISLVGAAVRHWFNLRGKGEKNVWILPVAAAGMVALALVSAPRSTEYEGEVTFAMVRDIVERRCVTCHSAQPTSDLYSVAPLGVMFDQPREIVDRAPRIYNQVVVTQQMPLSNLTGITEEERAIIGAWYRRGAAGP
;
A
#
# COMPACT_ATOMS: atom_id res chain seq x y z
N VAL A 1 -10.32 13.06 6.40
CA VAL A 1 -9.47 11.84 6.42
C VAL A 1 -8.45 12.00 5.31
N SER A 2 -7.19 12.28 5.64
CA SER A 2 -6.14 12.37 4.63
C SER A 2 -5.66 10.95 4.30
N ASN A 3 -5.64 10.59 3.01
CA ASN A 3 -5.13 9.32 2.46
C ASN A 3 -3.60 9.14 2.66
N HIS A 4 -2.99 9.76 3.68
CA HIS A 4 -1.55 9.76 3.92
C HIS A 4 -1.05 8.55 4.71
N TYR A 5 -1.94 7.67 5.18
CA TYR A 5 -1.56 6.42 5.85
C TYR A 5 -2.36 5.24 5.29
N PRO A 6 -2.07 4.80 4.04
CA PRO A 6 -2.73 3.63 3.45
C PRO A 6 -2.59 2.38 4.31
N MET A 7 -1.53 2.31 5.14
CA MET A 7 -1.25 1.19 6.03
C MET A 7 -2.39 0.86 7.01
N THR A 8 -3.24 1.82 7.38
CA THR A 8 -4.38 1.58 8.30
C THR A 8 -5.71 1.31 7.60
N PHE A 9 -5.84 1.64 6.31
CA PHE A 9 -7.12 1.59 5.58
C PHE A 9 -7.11 0.71 4.33
N GLY A 10 -5.93 0.35 3.80
CA GLY A 10 -5.78 -0.51 2.63
C GLY A 10 -5.90 -2.01 2.93
N HIS A 11 -6.01 -2.40 4.20
CA HIS A 11 -6.24 -3.78 4.59
C HIS A 11 -7.70 -4.17 4.36
N GLU A 12 -7.97 -5.38 3.88
CA GLU A 12 -9.32 -5.92 3.64
C GLU A 12 -10.23 -5.79 4.89
N TRP A 13 -9.62 -5.74 6.08
CA TRP A 13 -10.29 -5.66 7.39
C TRP A 13 -10.11 -4.28 8.05
N GLY A 14 -9.94 -3.21 7.27
CA GLY A 14 -9.67 -1.87 7.76
C GLY A 14 -10.67 -1.38 8.82
N TRP A 15 -11.95 -1.72 8.69
CA TRP A 15 -12.98 -1.41 9.69
C TRP A 15 -12.74 -2.12 11.04
N ALA A 16 -12.27 -3.37 11.01
CA ALA A 16 -11.99 -4.16 12.22
C ALA A 16 -10.73 -3.65 12.90
N LEU A 17 -9.71 -3.28 12.14
CA LEU A 17 -8.50 -2.62 12.67
C LEU A 17 -8.86 -1.29 13.35
N LEU A 18 -9.71 -0.47 12.71
CA LEU A 18 -10.20 0.77 13.30
C LEU A 18 -10.97 0.53 14.60
N ALA A 19 -11.86 -0.46 14.63
CA ALA A 19 -12.58 -0.85 15.83
C ALA A 19 -11.63 -1.32 16.95
N GLY A 20 -10.62 -2.13 16.60
CA GLY A 20 -9.58 -2.59 17.53
C GLY A 20 -8.78 -1.44 18.14
N ILE A 21 -8.29 -0.51 17.30
CA ILE A 21 -7.55 0.68 17.76
C ILE A 21 -8.43 1.55 18.68
N SER A 22 -9.71 1.70 18.33
CA SER A 22 -10.68 2.46 19.14
C SER A 22 -10.89 1.81 20.52
N LEU A 23 -10.98 0.48 20.59
CA LEU A 23 -11.09 -0.26 21.85
C LEU A 23 -9.84 -0.11 22.72
N VAL A 24 -8.64 -0.17 22.13
CA VAL A 24 -7.37 0.08 22.84
C VAL A 24 -7.36 1.50 23.43
N GLY A 25 -7.77 2.51 22.65
CA GLY A 25 -7.87 3.89 23.14
C GLY A 25 -8.87 4.05 24.28
N ALA A 26 -10.03 3.39 24.19
CA ALA A 26 -11.05 3.38 25.24
C ALA A 26 -10.53 2.72 26.53
N ALA A 27 -9.78 1.61 26.42
CA ALA A 27 -9.18 0.92 27.56
C ALA A 27 -8.13 1.80 28.29
N VAL A 28 -7.26 2.48 27.53
CA VAL A 28 -6.29 3.42 28.12
C VAL A 28 -7.00 4.55 28.86
N ARG A 29 -8.04 5.15 28.26
CA ARG A 29 -8.85 6.19 28.92
C ARG A 29 -9.55 5.65 30.17
N HIS A 30 -10.08 4.44 30.11
CA HIS A 30 -10.72 3.80 31.25
C HIS A 30 -9.75 3.61 32.42
N TRP A 31 -8.50 3.19 32.16
CA TRP A 31 -7.48 3.07 33.21
C TRP A 31 -7.20 4.40 33.93
N PHE A 32 -7.05 5.50 33.19
CA PHE A 32 -6.85 6.82 33.79
C PHE A 32 -8.05 7.28 34.62
N ASN A 33 -9.27 6.99 34.19
CA ASN A 33 -10.49 7.29 34.94
C ASN A 33 -10.53 6.52 36.28
N LEU A 34 -10.17 5.23 36.29
CA LEU A 34 -10.11 4.42 37.51
C LEU A 34 -9.02 4.91 38.46
N ARG A 35 -7.84 5.23 37.91
CA ARG A 35 -6.73 5.79 38.69
C ARG A 35 -7.11 7.12 39.35
N GLY A 36 -7.84 7.99 38.65
CA GLY A 36 -8.34 9.26 39.19
C GLY A 36 -9.38 9.06 40.31
N LYS A 37 -10.08 7.92 40.32
CA LYS A 37 -10.99 7.51 41.41
C LYS A 37 -10.28 6.77 42.56
N GLY A 38 -8.95 6.62 42.50
CA GLY A 38 -8.17 5.90 43.50
C GLY A 38 -8.15 4.37 43.34
N GLU A 39 -8.84 3.82 42.33
CA GLU A 39 -8.81 2.39 42.03
C GLU A 39 -7.54 2.02 41.26
N LYS A 40 -6.81 1.02 41.77
CA LYS A 40 -5.52 0.59 41.21
C LYS A 40 -5.67 -0.71 40.42
N ASN A 41 -6.26 -0.63 39.23
CA ASN A 41 -6.25 -1.76 38.30
C ASN A 41 -4.99 -1.70 37.42
N VAL A 42 -3.96 -2.47 37.75
CA VAL A 42 -2.66 -2.45 37.06
C VAL A 42 -2.65 -3.19 35.72
N TRP A 43 -3.68 -3.99 35.42
CA TRP A 43 -3.68 -4.89 34.25
C TRP A 43 -4.21 -4.27 32.96
N ILE A 44 -5.03 -3.23 33.04
CA ILE A 44 -5.66 -2.62 31.86
C ILE A 44 -4.60 -2.07 30.88
N LEU A 45 -3.56 -1.40 31.39
CA LEU A 45 -2.49 -0.85 30.54
C LEU A 45 -1.67 -1.94 29.84
N PRO A 46 -1.14 -2.97 30.54
CA PRO A 46 -0.48 -4.11 29.89
C PRO A 46 -1.35 -4.79 28.84
N VAL A 47 -2.65 -5.01 29.12
CA VAL A 47 -3.58 -5.64 28.16
C VAL A 47 -3.81 -4.75 26.94
N ALA A 48 -4.00 -3.45 27.14
CA ALA A 48 -4.15 -2.50 26.03
C ALA A 48 -2.87 -2.42 25.17
N ALA A 49 -1.69 -2.44 25.79
CA ALA A 49 -0.41 -2.46 25.09
C ALA A 49 -0.23 -3.76 24.29
N ALA A 50 -0.54 -4.92 24.89
CA ALA A 50 -0.50 -6.21 24.19
C ALA A 50 -1.49 -6.25 23.02
N GLY A 51 -2.71 -5.72 23.20
CA GLY A 51 -3.70 -5.59 22.14
C GLY A 51 -3.20 -4.71 20.98
N MET A 52 -2.52 -3.60 21.28
CA MET A 52 -1.92 -2.73 20.27
C MET A 52 -0.82 -3.46 19.48
N VAL A 53 0.06 -4.20 20.16
CA VAL A 53 1.12 -5.00 19.51
C VAL A 53 0.52 -6.09 18.63
N ALA A 54 -0.51 -6.80 19.11
CA ALA A 54 -1.20 -7.82 18.32
C ALA A 54 -1.83 -7.24 17.05
N LEU A 55 -2.50 -6.08 17.15
CA LEU A 55 -3.05 -5.38 15.98
C LEU A 55 -1.94 -5.00 14.98
N ALA A 56 -0.82 -4.47 15.46
CA ALA A 56 0.31 -4.11 14.60
C ALA A 56 0.85 -5.33 13.84
N LEU A 57 1.04 -6.46 14.52
CA LEU A 57 1.55 -7.69 13.91
C LEU A 57 0.58 -8.29 12.88
N VAL A 58 -0.73 -8.27 13.17
CA VAL A 58 -1.75 -8.81 12.26
C VAL A 58 -1.93 -7.93 11.02
N SER A 59 -1.78 -6.62 11.17
CA SER A 59 -1.91 -5.66 10.06
C SER A 59 -0.64 -5.47 9.21
N ALA A 60 0.46 -6.15 9.56
CA ALA A 60 1.72 -5.99 8.86
C ALA A 60 1.61 -6.45 7.40
N PRO A 61 2.13 -5.68 6.42
CA PRO A 61 2.10 -6.06 5.02
C PRO A 61 2.93 -7.32 4.80
N ARG A 62 2.37 -8.31 4.11
CA ARG A 62 3.12 -9.48 3.64
C ARG A 62 3.75 -9.13 2.29
N SER A 63 5.08 -9.17 2.21
CA SER A 63 5.79 -9.07 0.94
C SER A 63 5.75 -10.42 0.23
N THR A 64 5.02 -10.51 -0.88
CA THR A 64 5.11 -11.68 -1.76
C THR A 64 6.30 -11.49 -2.68
N GLU A 65 7.27 -12.39 -2.64
CA GLU A 65 8.33 -12.44 -3.63
C GLU A 65 7.92 -13.31 -4.82
N TYR A 66 8.20 -12.84 -6.03
CA TYR A 66 7.97 -13.60 -7.26
C TYR A 66 9.23 -14.36 -7.64
N GLU A 67 9.16 -15.70 -7.58
CA GLU A 67 10.30 -16.59 -7.86
C GLU A 67 10.41 -16.98 -9.34
N GLY A 68 9.37 -16.78 -10.14
CA GLY A 68 9.36 -17.15 -11.56
C GLY A 68 10.31 -16.31 -12.44
N GLU A 69 10.42 -16.72 -13.70
CA GLU A 69 11.06 -15.91 -14.73
C GLU A 69 10.26 -14.62 -14.94
N VAL A 70 10.96 -13.49 -14.99
CA VAL A 70 10.33 -12.18 -15.18
C VAL A 70 10.89 -11.57 -16.45
N THR A 71 10.01 -11.33 -17.41
CA THR A 71 10.35 -10.68 -18.69
C THR A 71 9.83 -9.25 -18.72
N PHE A 72 10.46 -8.40 -19.54
CA PHE A 72 9.96 -7.05 -19.79
C PHE A 72 8.53 -7.06 -20.33
N ALA A 73 8.16 -8.05 -21.14
CA ALA A 73 6.82 -8.17 -21.70
C ALA A 73 5.74 -8.31 -20.61
N MET A 74 6.01 -9.08 -19.55
CA MET A 74 5.09 -9.21 -18.40
C MET A 74 4.90 -7.87 -17.69
N VAL A 75 5.99 -7.13 -17.46
CA VAL A 75 5.94 -5.82 -16.81
C VAL A 75 5.19 -4.81 -17.68
N ARG A 76 5.46 -4.79 -18.99
CA ARG A 76 4.76 -3.92 -19.93
C ARG A 76 3.26 -4.19 -19.92
N ASP A 77 2.85 -5.45 -19.95
CA ASP A 77 1.43 -5.85 -19.90
C ASP A 77 0.74 -5.35 -18.61
N ILE A 78 1.42 -5.44 -17.46
CA ILE A 78 0.92 -4.87 -16.20
C ILE A 78 0.82 -3.34 -16.29
N VAL A 79 1.86 -2.66 -16.78
CA VAL A 79 1.89 -1.19 -16.88
C VAL A 79 0.79 -0.68 -17.83
N GLU A 80 0.57 -1.35 -18.96
CA GLU A 80 -0.49 -1.02 -19.92
C GLU A 80 -1.87 -1.12 -19.27
N ARG A 81 -2.15 -2.19 -18.53
CA ARG A 81 -3.47 -2.39 -17.89
C ARG A 81 -3.69 -1.55 -16.64
N ARG A 82 -2.63 -1.22 -15.89
CA ARG A 82 -2.73 -0.63 -14.54
C ARG A 82 -2.30 0.83 -14.46
N CYS A 83 -1.50 1.32 -15.40
CA CYS A 83 -0.87 2.65 -15.31
C CYS A 83 -1.28 3.57 -16.46
N VAL A 84 -1.32 3.07 -17.69
CA VAL A 84 -1.52 3.88 -18.91
C VAL A 84 -2.88 4.59 -18.92
N THR A 85 -3.90 4.05 -18.24
CA THR A 85 -5.21 4.71 -18.05
C THR A 85 -5.08 6.17 -17.57
N CYS A 86 -4.11 6.45 -16.69
CA CYS A 86 -3.84 7.79 -16.19
C CYS A 86 -2.51 8.37 -16.69
N HIS A 87 -1.51 7.52 -16.96
CA HIS A 87 -0.14 7.91 -17.34
C HIS A 87 0.12 7.65 -18.82
N SER A 88 -0.66 8.32 -19.66
CA SER A 88 -0.56 8.29 -21.13
C SER A 88 -0.57 9.72 -21.69
N ALA A 89 -0.04 9.91 -22.91
CA ALA A 89 -0.27 11.10 -23.72
C ALA A 89 -1.77 11.33 -24.00
N GLN A 90 -2.57 10.27 -24.00
CA GLN A 90 -4.02 10.30 -24.16
C GLN A 90 -4.68 9.47 -23.05
N PRO A 91 -4.75 9.98 -21.80
CA PRO A 91 -5.38 9.26 -20.70
C PRO A 91 -6.84 8.95 -21.00
N THR A 92 -7.29 7.78 -20.57
CA THR A 92 -8.70 7.33 -20.66
C THR A 92 -9.41 7.41 -19.30
N SER A 93 -8.76 8.01 -18.31
CA SER A 93 -9.29 8.21 -16.96
C SER A 93 -10.35 9.31 -16.91
N ASP A 94 -11.45 9.06 -16.19
CA ASP A 94 -12.44 10.10 -15.86
C ASP A 94 -11.91 11.17 -14.90
N LEU A 95 -10.80 10.88 -14.20
CA LEU A 95 -10.23 11.77 -13.18
C LEU A 95 -9.17 12.72 -13.74
N TYR A 96 -8.55 12.37 -14.87
CA TYR A 96 -7.39 13.06 -15.40
C TYR A 96 -7.48 13.16 -16.92
N SER A 97 -7.55 14.39 -17.43
CA SER A 97 -7.46 14.69 -18.86
C SER A 97 -6.02 14.80 -19.37
N VAL A 98 -5.05 14.86 -18.45
CA VAL A 98 -3.60 14.91 -18.74
C VAL A 98 -2.84 14.03 -17.76
N ALA A 99 -1.73 13.45 -18.21
CA ALA A 99 -0.89 12.60 -17.37
C ALA A 99 -0.40 13.35 -16.11
N PRO A 100 -0.69 12.84 -14.90
CA PRO A 100 -0.22 13.47 -13.67
C PRO A 100 1.32 13.60 -13.66
N LEU A 101 1.80 14.78 -13.31
CA LEU A 101 3.23 15.12 -13.25
C LEU A 101 3.98 14.93 -14.59
N GLY A 102 3.26 14.89 -15.72
CA GLY A 102 3.85 14.64 -17.04
C GLY A 102 4.49 13.27 -17.20
N VAL A 103 4.12 12.31 -16.34
CA VAL A 103 4.65 10.94 -16.39
C VAL A 103 3.81 10.09 -17.32
N MET A 104 4.43 9.54 -18.37
CA MET A 104 3.78 8.70 -19.37
C MET A 104 4.53 7.38 -19.51
N PHE A 105 3.80 6.35 -19.94
CA PHE A 105 4.30 4.99 -20.15
C PHE A 105 3.83 4.40 -21.48
N ASP A 106 3.59 5.25 -22.48
CA ASP A 106 3.11 4.83 -23.81
C ASP A 106 4.19 4.05 -24.58
N GLN A 107 5.47 4.31 -24.27
CA GLN A 107 6.61 3.69 -24.94
C GLN A 107 7.40 2.78 -24.00
N PRO A 108 7.92 1.63 -24.48
CA PRO A 108 8.73 0.73 -23.66
C PRO A 108 9.91 1.38 -22.95
N ARG A 109 10.61 2.30 -23.64
CA ARG A 109 11.74 3.03 -23.05
C ARG A 109 11.31 3.87 -21.85
N GLU A 110 10.12 4.45 -21.87
CA GLU A 110 9.64 5.29 -20.78
C GLU A 110 9.43 4.51 -19.48
N ILE A 111 9.04 3.23 -19.60
CA ILE A 111 8.88 2.29 -18.49
C ILE A 111 10.25 1.99 -17.87
N VAL A 112 11.24 1.66 -18.70
CA VAL A 112 12.60 1.34 -18.26
C VAL A 112 13.27 2.57 -17.60
N ASP A 113 13.20 3.74 -18.25
CA ASP A 113 13.78 4.99 -17.74
C ASP A 113 13.20 5.40 -16.38
N ARG A 114 11.96 4.98 -16.09
CA ARG A 114 11.24 5.30 -14.86
C ARG A 114 11.14 4.10 -13.91
N ALA A 115 11.87 3.02 -14.14
CA ALA A 115 11.83 1.83 -13.31
C ALA A 115 12.00 2.11 -11.80
N PRO A 116 12.92 2.99 -11.33
CA PRO A 116 13.02 3.32 -9.91
C PRO A 116 11.76 3.97 -9.35
N ARG A 117 11.09 4.81 -10.16
CA ARG A 117 9.86 5.50 -9.74
C ARG A 117 8.68 4.55 -9.72
N ILE A 118 8.55 3.67 -10.72
CA ILE A 118 7.54 2.62 -10.77
C ILE A 118 7.70 1.72 -9.54
N TYR A 119 8.91 1.23 -9.26
CA TYR A 119 9.19 0.40 -8.10
C TYR A 119 8.79 1.07 -6.79
N ASN A 120 9.19 2.32 -6.58
CA ASN A 120 8.86 3.03 -5.34
C ASN A 120 7.34 3.24 -5.18
N GLN A 121 6.63 3.61 -6.24
CA GLN A 121 5.20 3.92 -6.17
C GLN A 121 4.31 2.67 -6.10
N VAL A 122 4.69 1.61 -6.81
CA VAL A 122 3.90 0.40 -6.95
C VAL A 122 4.28 -0.65 -5.91
N VAL A 123 5.55 -0.78 -5.55
CA VAL A 123 6.01 -1.85 -4.66
C VAL A 123 6.26 -1.34 -3.25
N VAL A 124 7.00 -0.23 -3.11
CA VAL A 124 7.41 0.26 -1.78
C VAL A 124 6.28 0.98 -1.06
N THR A 125 5.67 1.98 -1.70
CA THR A 125 4.62 2.80 -1.06
C THR A 125 3.22 2.27 -1.33
N GLN A 126 3.07 1.43 -2.36
CA GLN A 126 1.79 0.92 -2.87
C GLN A 126 0.74 2.04 -3.12
N GLN A 127 1.19 3.27 -3.36
CA GLN A 127 0.30 4.41 -3.62
C GLN A 127 -0.30 4.37 -5.02
N MET A 128 0.39 3.73 -5.96
CA MET A 128 -0.08 3.54 -7.32
C MET A 128 -0.49 2.11 -7.56
N PRO A 129 -1.58 1.88 -8.30
CA PRO A 129 -2.57 2.85 -8.78
C PRO A 129 -3.32 3.53 -7.63
N LEU A 130 -3.71 4.80 -7.78
CA LEU A 130 -4.42 5.56 -6.74
C LEU A 130 -5.63 4.78 -6.23
N SER A 131 -5.72 4.58 -4.92
CA SER A 131 -6.78 3.79 -4.27
C SER A 131 -7.03 2.42 -4.90
N ASN A 132 -6.00 1.84 -5.52
CA ASN A 132 -6.09 0.63 -6.34
C ASN A 132 -7.22 0.64 -7.39
N LEU A 133 -7.49 1.80 -8.01
CA LEU A 133 -8.61 1.98 -8.96
C LEU A 133 -8.58 1.01 -10.15
N THR A 134 -7.39 0.61 -10.62
CA THR A 134 -7.25 -0.34 -11.74
C THR A 134 -7.11 -1.78 -11.28
N GLY A 135 -7.23 -2.07 -9.97
CA GLY A 135 -7.19 -3.42 -9.41
C GLY A 135 -5.86 -4.16 -9.61
N ILE A 136 -4.72 -3.49 -9.40
CA ILE A 136 -3.43 -4.18 -9.40
C ILE A 136 -3.39 -5.20 -8.25
N THR A 137 -2.88 -6.41 -8.54
CA THR A 137 -2.77 -7.49 -7.55
C THR A 137 -1.41 -7.49 -6.85
N GLU A 138 -1.32 -8.17 -5.71
CA GLU A 138 -0.02 -8.34 -5.01
C GLU A 138 0.98 -9.14 -5.85
N GLU A 139 0.51 -10.10 -6.66
CA GLU A 139 1.36 -10.82 -7.59
C GLU A 139 1.92 -9.91 -8.69
N GLU A 140 1.11 -9.02 -9.26
CA GLU A 140 1.57 -8.03 -10.25
C GLU A 140 2.61 -7.07 -9.65
N ARG A 141 2.41 -6.64 -8.39
CA ARG A 141 3.42 -5.85 -7.66
C ARG A 141 4.71 -6.66 -7.44
N ALA A 142 4.59 -7.94 -7.10
CA ALA A 142 5.73 -8.82 -6.90
C ALA A 142 6.54 -9.00 -8.19
N ILE A 143 5.89 -9.14 -9.34
CA ILE A 143 6.52 -9.20 -10.67
C ILE A 143 7.30 -7.91 -10.97
N ILE A 144 6.69 -6.74 -10.77
CA ILE A 144 7.36 -5.44 -10.95
C ILE A 144 8.56 -5.30 -10.01
N GLY A 145 8.40 -5.73 -8.75
CA GLY A 145 9.45 -5.71 -7.76
C GLY A 145 10.64 -6.59 -8.12
N ALA A 146 10.36 -7.81 -8.58
CA ALA A 146 11.38 -8.75 -9.04
C ALA A 146 12.10 -8.22 -10.29
N TRP A 147 11.38 -7.69 -11.27
CA TRP A 147 11.98 -7.07 -12.46
C TRP A 147 12.96 -5.95 -12.11
N TYR A 148 12.54 -5.01 -11.25
CA TYR A 148 13.39 -3.90 -10.85
C TYR A 148 14.66 -4.37 -10.12
N ARG A 149 14.50 -5.28 -9.13
CA ARG A 149 15.64 -5.82 -8.37
C ARG A 149 16.61 -6.63 -9.22
N ARG A 150 16.15 -7.22 -10.32
CA ARG A 150 16.96 -7.95 -11.30
C ARG A 150 17.58 -7.05 -12.38
N GLY A 151 17.52 -5.73 -12.21
CA GLY A 151 18.19 -4.76 -13.09
C GLY A 151 17.30 -4.08 -14.12
N ALA A 152 15.98 -4.24 -14.03
CA ALA A 152 15.00 -3.57 -14.89
C ALA A 152 15.29 -3.74 -16.39
N ALA A 153 15.54 -4.98 -16.82
CA ALA A 153 15.85 -5.29 -18.21
C ALA A 153 14.78 -4.75 -19.18
N GLY A 154 15.22 -4.08 -20.23
CA GLY A 154 14.37 -3.54 -21.28
C GLY A 154 13.90 -4.59 -22.30
N PRO A 155 13.14 -4.16 -23.32
CA PRO A 155 12.76 -5.00 -24.45
C PRO A 155 13.95 -5.49 -25.28
#